data_AF-A0A946NM61-F1
#
_entry.id   AF-A0A946NM61-F1
#
_cell.length_a   1.000
_cell.length_b   1.000
_cell.length_c   1.000
_cell.angle_alpha   90.00
_cell.angle_beta   90.00
_cell.angle_gamma   90.00
#
_symmetry.space_group_name_H-M   'P 1'
#
loop_
_entity.id
_entity.type
_entity.pdbx_description
1 polymer ?
#
loop_
_entity_poly.entity_id
_entity_poly.type
_entity_poly.pdbx_seq_one_letter_code
_entity_poly.pdbx_strand_id
1 'polypeptide(L)'
;MKDFQAKFITSLYLAATIFLVTPVWAQSGGHASVGLGHGEEGYLHLQEMIKHYEFSLQMPDAGEELKTHGPVALQHAKEAIKHYNEALKHGNESLGRRASAPMAEGSGGGGHKEEEGSSHSHDEGSH
;
A
#
# COMPACT_ATOMS: atom_id res chain seq x y z
N MET A 1 7.47 -43.44 34.77
CA MET A 1 6.59 -42.27 34.97
C MET A 1 7.35 -40.97 35.10
N LYS A 2 8.39 -40.88 35.95
CA LYS A 2 9.18 -39.65 36.16
C LYS A 2 9.91 -39.16 34.90
N ASP A 3 10.47 -40.05 34.10
CA ASP A 3 11.18 -39.68 32.87
C ASP A 3 10.26 -39.17 31.76
N PHE A 4 9.02 -39.70 31.72
CA PHE A 4 7.99 -39.23 30.80
C PHE A 4 7.52 -37.82 31.18
N GLN A 5 7.28 -37.59 32.47
CA GLN A 5 6.94 -36.29 33.02
C GLN A 5 8.05 -35.26 32.77
N ALA A 6 9.31 -35.65 32.99
CA ALA A 6 10.47 -34.78 32.73
C ALA A 6 10.55 -34.39 31.25
N LYS A 7 10.44 -35.35 30.33
CA LYS A 7 10.45 -35.06 28.87
C LYS A 7 9.29 -34.16 28.46
N PHE A 8 8.11 -34.36 29.03
CA PHE A 8 6.93 -33.55 28.75
C PHE A 8 7.12 -32.11 29.21
N ILE A 9 7.62 -31.91 30.43
CA ILE A 9 7.92 -30.58 30.99
C ILE A 9 8.99 -29.85 30.17
N THR A 10 10.08 -30.54 29.80
CA THR A 10 11.13 -29.95 28.98
C THR A 10 10.63 -29.55 27.59
N SER A 11 9.79 -30.39 26.98
CA SER A 11 9.14 -30.08 25.69
C SER A 11 8.23 -28.86 25.79
N LEU A 12 7.44 -28.76 26.85
CA LEU A 12 6.55 -27.62 27.10
C LEU A 12 7.33 -26.33 27.32
N TYR A 13 8.44 -26.39 28.06
CA TYR A 13 9.35 -25.27 28.24
C TYR A 13 9.99 -24.83 26.92
N LEU A 14 10.43 -25.77 26.08
CA LEU A 14 11.00 -25.45 24.77
C LEU A 14 9.96 -24.78 23.87
N ALA A 15 8.75 -25.33 23.79
CA ALA A 15 7.65 -24.74 23.02
C ALA A 15 7.28 -23.34 23.54
N ALA A 16 7.21 -23.15 24.86
CA ALA A 16 6.94 -21.86 25.47
C ALA A 16 8.05 -20.84 25.17
N THR A 17 9.32 -21.25 25.22
CA THR A 17 10.42 -20.33 24.84
C THR A 17 10.31 -19.90 23.39
N ILE A 18 10.04 -20.82 22.44
CA ILE A 18 9.84 -20.48 21.02
C ILE A 18 8.66 -19.52 20.83
N PHE A 19 7.60 -19.66 21.62
CA PHE A 19 6.42 -18.78 21.54
C PHE A 19 6.66 -17.40 22.17
N LEU A 20 7.51 -17.32 23.20
CA LEU A 20 7.86 -16.08 23.89
C LEU A 20 8.93 -15.26 23.15
N VAL A 21 9.81 -15.90 22.38
CA VAL A 21 10.67 -15.20 21.41
C VAL A 21 9.84 -14.93 20.14
N THR A 22 9.00 -13.91 20.23
CA THR A 22 8.03 -13.42 19.23
C THR A 22 8.43 -13.63 17.75
N PRO A 23 7.48 -13.94 16.85
CA PRO A 23 7.77 -14.02 15.42
C PRO A 23 8.05 -12.61 14.86
N VAL A 24 9.33 -12.32 14.61
CA VAL A 24 9.83 -11.10 13.90
C VAL A 24 9.07 -10.80 12.60
N TRP A 25 8.48 -11.82 12.00
CA TRP A 25 7.73 -11.79 10.74
C TRP A 25 6.48 -10.89 10.82
N ALA A 26 5.85 -10.81 12.00
CA ALA A 26 4.67 -9.96 12.21
C ALA A 26 5.02 -8.46 12.20
N GLN A 27 6.22 -8.09 12.68
CA GLN A 27 6.66 -6.70 12.72
C GLN A 27 7.12 -6.18 11.35
N SER A 28 7.79 -7.01 10.55
CA SER A 28 8.20 -6.64 9.19
C SER A 28 7.01 -6.52 8.23
N GLY A 29 5.98 -7.36 8.39
CA GLY A 29 4.77 -7.30 7.56
C GLY A 29 3.97 -6.00 7.72
N GLY A 30 3.88 -5.46 8.94
CA GLY A 30 3.16 -4.21 9.21
C GLY A 30 3.81 -2.98 8.57
N HIS A 31 5.14 -2.84 8.60
CA HIS A 31 5.80 -1.74 7.90
C HIS A 31 5.78 -1.90 6.37
N ALA A 32 5.84 -3.14 5.89
CA ALA A 32 5.74 -3.42 4.47
C ALA A 32 4.35 -3.10 3.90
N SER A 33 3.27 -3.30 4.67
CA SER A 33 1.92 -2.92 4.24
C SER A 33 1.70 -1.40 4.21
N VAL A 34 2.21 -0.65 5.19
CA VAL A 34 2.18 0.83 5.17
C VAL A 34 3.01 1.37 4.00
N GLY A 35 4.22 0.83 3.80
CA GLY A 35 5.07 1.20 2.67
C GLY A 35 4.43 0.94 1.32
N LEU A 36 3.69 -0.17 1.19
CA LEU A 36 2.91 -0.47 -0.01
C LEU A 36 1.77 0.52 -0.23
N GLY A 37 1.08 0.94 0.84
CA GLY A 37 0.04 1.99 0.77
C GLY A 37 0.59 3.34 0.27
N HIS A 38 1.73 3.79 0.80
CA HIS A 38 2.42 4.98 0.26
C HIS A 38 2.87 4.77 -1.20
N GLY A 39 3.17 3.53 -1.57
CA GLY A 39 3.45 3.17 -2.96
C GLY A 39 2.23 3.40 -3.87
N GLU A 40 1.05 2.94 -3.43
CA GLU A 40 -0.22 3.12 -4.15
C GLU A 40 -0.57 4.61 -4.29
N GLU A 41 -0.38 5.41 -3.24
CA GLU A 41 -0.56 6.88 -3.30
C GLU A 41 0.46 7.56 -4.23
N GLY A 42 1.73 7.16 -4.15
CA GLY A 42 2.80 7.67 -5.00
C GLY A 42 2.56 7.39 -6.49
N TYR A 43 1.97 6.23 -6.81
CA TYR A 43 1.55 5.90 -8.16
C TYR A 43 0.49 6.88 -8.70
N LEU A 44 -0.53 7.22 -7.90
CA LEU A 44 -1.56 8.19 -8.28
C LEU A 44 -0.98 9.60 -8.48
N HIS A 45 -0.07 10.03 -7.61
CA HIS A 45 0.62 11.31 -7.76
C HIS A 45 1.43 11.38 -9.06
N LEU A 46 2.11 10.29 -9.42
CA LEU A 46 2.88 10.23 -10.66
C LEU A 46 1.96 10.26 -11.89
N GLN A 47 0.81 9.60 -11.86
CA GLN A 47 -0.20 9.72 -12.91
C GLN A 47 -0.68 11.17 -13.09
N GLU A 48 -0.97 11.86 -11.99
CA GLU A 48 -1.41 13.26 -12.05
C GLU A 48 -0.31 14.21 -12.53
N MET A 49 0.93 13.97 -12.10
CA MET A 49 2.10 14.71 -12.61
C MET A 49 2.23 14.55 -14.14
N ILE A 50 2.04 13.34 -14.67
CA ILE A 50 2.07 13.08 -16.11
C ILE A 50 0.99 13.88 -16.84
N LYS A 51 -0.24 13.93 -16.33
CA LYS A 51 -1.32 14.72 -16.94
C LYS A 51 -0.97 16.21 -16.99
N HIS A 52 -0.46 16.76 -15.88
CA HIS A 52 0.00 18.16 -15.86
C HIS A 52 1.11 18.41 -16.87
N TYR A 53 2.04 17.47 -17.01
CA TYR A 53 3.14 17.58 -17.96
C TYR A 53 2.67 17.52 -19.41
N GLU A 54 1.73 16.62 -19.72
CA GLU A 54 1.08 16.54 -21.04
C GLU A 54 0.32 17.82 -21.38
N PHE A 55 -0.36 18.40 -20.40
CA PHE A 55 -1.03 19.68 -20.57
C PHE A 55 -0.02 20.80 -20.86
N SER A 56 1.07 20.89 -20.08
CA SER A 56 2.12 21.90 -20.29
C SER A 56 2.74 21.84 -21.69
N LEU A 57 2.88 20.65 -22.27
CA LEU A 57 3.40 20.47 -23.63
C LEU A 57 2.45 20.97 -24.74
N GLN A 58 1.15 21.08 -24.45
CA GLN A 58 0.15 21.55 -25.40
C GLN A 58 -0.02 23.07 -25.38
N MET A 59 0.56 23.76 -24.39
CA MET A 59 0.42 25.20 -24.24
C MET A 59 1.18 25.94 -25.36
N PRO A 60 0.57 26.97 -25.98
CA PRO A 60 1.17 27.67 -27.10
C PRO A 60 2.45 28.44 -26.71
N ASP A 61 2.56 28.83 -25.44
CA ASP A 61 3.69 29.53 -24.84
C ASP A 61 4.71 28.60 -24.17
N ALA A 62 4.60 27.28 -24.37
CA ALA A 62 5.59 26.32 -23.89
C ALA A 62 7.00 26.68 -24.42
N GLY A 63 7.98 26.76 -23.52
CA GLY A 63 9.36 27.09 -23.86
C GLY A 63 10.01 26.04 -24.77
N GLU A 64 11.01 26.46 -25.56
CA GLU A 64 11.70 25.59 -26.51
C GLU A 64 12.39 24.38 -25.83
N GLU A 65 12.93 24.56 -24.63
CA GLU A 65 13.50 23.47 -23.82
C GLU A 65 12.45 22.40 -23.49
N LEU A 66 11.24 22.82 -23.08
CA LEU A 66 10.15 21.91 -22.77
C LEU A 66 9.67 21.18 -24.03
N LYS A 67 9.56 21.88 -25.17
CA LYS A 67 9.20 21.24 -26.45
C LYS A 67 10.24 20.23 -26.91
N THR A 68 11.52 20.52 -26.69
CA THR A 68 12.64 19.68 -27.15
C THR A 68 12.81 18.44 -26.28
N HIS A 69 12.82 18.61 -24.96
CA HIS A 69 13.10 17.52 -24.01
C HIS A 69 11.85 16.88 -23.42
N GLY A 70 10.73 17.59 -23.40
CA GLY A 70 9.52 17.14 -22.74
C GLY A 70 8.91 15.85 -23.31
N PRO A 71 8.85 15.63 -24.63
CA PRO A 71 8.34 14.36 -25.16
C PRO A 71 9.12 13.13 -24.65
N VAL A 72 10.46 13.24 -24.56
CA VAL A 72 11.33 12.16 -24.05
C VAL A 72 11.16 11.99 -22.54
N ALA A 73 11.11 13.10 -21.79
CA ALA A 73 10.85 13.06 -20.35
C ALA A 73 9.48 12.42 -20.02
N LEU A 74 8.45 12.76 -20.80
CA LEU A 74 7.11 12.19 -20.70
C LEU A 74 7.12 10.68 -21.01
N GLN A 75 7.86 10.25 -22.03
CA GLN A 75 8.02 8.83 -22.33
C GLN A 75 8.63 8.08 -21.13
N HIS A 76 9.72 8.59 -20.56
CA HIS A 76 10.34 7.97 -19.39
C HIS A 76 9.41 7.95 -18.17
N ALA A 77 8.63 9.00 -17.95
CA ALA A 77 7.64 9.02 -16.86
C ALA A 77 6.58 7.92 -17.05
N LYS A 78 6.08 7.73 -18.29
CA LYS A 78 5.12 6.66 -18.62
C LYS A 78 5.73 5.26 -18.45
N GLU A 79 6.99 5.08 -18.81
CA GLU A 79 7.73 3.84 -18.55
C GLU A 79 7.93 3.59 -17.05
N ALA A 80 8.27 4.62 -16.29
CA ALA A 80 8.42 4.53 -14.84
C ALA A 80 7.11 4.10 -14.16
N ILE A 81 5.95 4.62 -14.60
CA ILE A 81 4.64 4.17 -14.11
C ILE A 81 4.41 2.68 -14.33
N LYS A 82 4.81 2.13 -15.49
CA LYS A 82 4.68 0.69 -15.76
C LYS A 82 5.51 -0.12 -14.76
N HIS A 83 6.76 0.26 -14.53
CA HIS A 83 7.62 -0.41 -13.55
C HIS A 83 7.10 -0.25 -12.12
N TYR A 84 6.54 0.91 -11.79
CA TYR A 84 5.89 1.15 -10.50
C TYR A 84 4.72 0.19 -10.29
N ASN A 85 3.85 0.03 -11.29
CA ASN A 85 2.71 -0.88 -11.22
C ASN A 85 3.16 -2.34 -10.98
N GLU A 86 4.21 -2.80 -11.68
CA GLU A 86 4.78 -4.14 -11.44
C GLU A 86 5.37 -4.27 -10.02
N ALA A 87 6.01 -3.21 -9.49
CA ALA A 87 6.51 -3.21 -8.13
C ALA A 87 5.37 -3.30 -7.09
N LEU A 88 4.26 -2.60 -7.31
CA LEU A 88 3.07 -2.70 -6.45
C LEU A 88 2.43 -4.08 -6.50
N LYS A 89 2.39 -4.69 -7.69
CA LYS A 89 1.91 -6.07 -7.85
C LYS A 89 2.75 -7.05 -7.04
N HIS A 90 4.07 -7.02 -7.19
CA HIS A 90 4.97 -7.88 -6.41
C HIS A 90 4.90 -7.59 -4.90
N GLY A 91 4.74 -6.32 -4.51
CA GLY A 91 4.55 -5.94 -3.11
C GLY A 91 3.26 -6.53 -2.52
N ASN A 92 2.15 -6.47 -3.25
CA ASN A 92 0.89 -7.09 -2.86
C ASN A 92 1.02 -8.63 -2.72
N GLU A 93 1.63 -9.29 -3.71
CA GLU A 93 1.89 -10.73 -3.70
C GLU A 93 2.76 -11.14 -2.49
N SER A 94 3.79 -10.37 -2.19
CA SER A 94 4.70 -10.61 -1.06
C SER A 94 4.02 -10.49 0.31
N LEU A 95 2.97 -9.67 0.40
CA LEU A 95 2.17 -9.51 1.62
C LEU A 95 1.00 -10.50 1.71
N GLY A 96 0.86 -11.42 0.74
CA GLY A 96 -0.29 -12.31 0.66
C GLY A 96 -1.61 -11.57 0.40
N ARG A 97 -1.56 -10.30 -0.01
CA ARG A 97 -2.72 -9.57 -0.52
C ARG A 97 -2.95 -10.08 -1.94
N ARG A 98 -4.22 -10.32 -2.30
CA ARG A 98 -4.56 -10.59 -3.70
C ARG A 98 -4.03 -9.41 -4.50
N ALA A 99 -3.27 -9.66 -5.56
CA ALA A 99 -2.82 -8.59 -6.46
C ALA A 99 -4.06 -7.76 -6.82
N SER A 100 -4.11 -6.52 -6.32
CA SER A 100 -5.23 -5.64 -6.62
C SER A 100 -5.22 -5.43 -8.14
N ALA A 101 -6.40 -5.31 -8.75
CA ALA A 101 -6.50 -4.94 -10.16
C ALA A 101 -5.62 -3.71 -10.43
N PRO A 102 -5.05 -3.54 -11.64
CA PRO A 102 -4.24 -2.35 -11.95
C PRO A 102 -5.01 -1.12 -11.49
N MET A 103 -4.36 -0.27 -10.68
CA MET A 103 -4.98 0.89 -10.04
C MET A 103 -5.65 1.72 -11.14
N ALA A 104 -6.96 1.56 -11.27
CA ALA A 104 -7.69 2.08 -12.40
C ALA A 104 -7.70 3.60 -12.32
N GLU A 105 -7.41 4.21 -13.45
CA GLU A 105 -7.36 5.66 -13.62
C GLU A 105 -8.76 6.24 -13.41
N GLY A 106 -9.04 6.80 -12.22
CA GLY A 106 -10.27 7.54 -12.02
C GLY A 106 -10.77 7.62 -10.58
N SER A 107 -10.85 8.87 -10.13
CA SER A 107 -11.60 9.37 -8.98
C SER A 107 -11.05 9.03 -7.59
N GLY A 108 -10.52 10.07 -6.94
CA GLY A 108 -10.23 10.06 -5.53
C GLY A 108 -11.49 9.80 -4.69
N GLY A 109 -11.25 9.40 -3.45
CA GLY A 109 -12.29 9.22 -2.45
C GLY A 109 -12.04 7.96 -1.63
N GLY A 110 -11.18 8.09 -0.62
CA GLY A 110 -11.03 7.09 0.42
C GLY A 110 -12.33 6.86 1.19
N GLY A 111 -12.46 5.66 1.76
CA GLY A 111 -13.57 5.34 2.66
C GLY A 111 -13.71 3.86 2.98
N HIS A 112 -12.67 3.25 3.55
CA HIS A 112 -12.86 2.09 4.41
C HIS A 112 -13.49 2.56 5.73
N LYS A 113 -14.74 2.18 6.00
CA LYS A 113 -15.35 2.05 7.35
C LYS A 113 -16.37 0.91 7.28
N GLU A 114 -15.99 -0.29 7.70
CA GLU A 114 -16.19 -0.80 9.06
C GLU A 114 -17.68 -0.97 9.39
N GLU A 115 -18.12 -2.23 9.33
CA GLU A 115 -19.32 -2.69 10.02
C GLU A 115 -19.07 -2.59 11.52
N GLU A 116 -19.71 -1.64 12.20
CA GLU A 116 -19.98 -1.76 13.63
C GLU A 116 -21.41 -1.29 13.92
N GLY A 117 -22.23 -2.24 14.36
CA GLY A 117 -23.52 -1.94 14.95
C GLY A 117 -23.35 -1.36 16.35
N SER A 118 -24.05 -0.26 16.62
CA SER A 118 -24.69 -0.05 17.93
C SER A 118 -25.70 1.08 17.81
N SER A 119 -26.93 0.77 18.18
CA SER A 119 -28.06 1.70 18.27
C SER A 119 -27.88 2.64 19.46
N HIS A 120 -27.75 3.94 19.21
CA HIS A 120 -28.01 4.96 20.23
C HIS A 120 -28.79 6.12 19.62
N SER A 121 -30.08 6.19 19.94
CA SER A 121 -30.94 7.34 19.70
C SER A 121 -30.57 8.48 20.65
N HIS A 122 -30.27 9.66 20.13
CA HIS A 122 -30.30 10.92 20.88
C HIS A 122 -31.49 11.72 20.35
N ASP A 123 -32.44 11.99 21.25
CA ASP A 123 -33.62 12.80 21.01
C ASP A 123 -33.24 14.28 20.95
N GLU A 124 -33.85 14.98 19.99
CA GLU A 124 -33.54 16.35 19.59
C GLU A 124 -34.05 17.37 20.62
N GLY A 125 -33.18 18.28 21.04
CA GLY A 125 -33.59 19.55 21.63
C GLY A 125 -33.48 20.65 20.60
N SER A 126 -34.62 21.20 20.15
CA SER A 126 -34.67 22.45 19.38
C SER A 126 -35.91 23.29 19.74
N HIS A 127 -35.62 24.53 20.18
CA HIS A 127 -36.43 25.74 20.25
C HIS A 127 -37.51 25.91 21.33
#